data_AF-A0A1X1C2M8-F1
#
_entry.id   AF-A0A1X1C2M8-F1
#
_cell.length_a   1.000
_cell.length_b   1.000
_cell.length_c   1.000
_cell.angle_alpha   90.00
_cell.angle_beta   90.00
_cell.angle_gamma   90.00
#
_symmetry.space_group_name_H-M   'P 1'
#
loop_
_entity.id
_entity.type
_entity.pdbx_description
1 polymer ?
#
loop_
_entity_poly.entity_id
_entity_poly.type
_entity_poly.pdbx_seq_one_letter_code
_entity_poly.pdbx_strand_id
1 'polypeptide(L)' 'MTIIPVNGTILVQQGCSHFNKLYEEAFPDTKEGMHKACEWASEIALGWHNCQDEDWNKRFNNHAA' A
#
# COMPACT_ATOMS: atom_id res chain seq x y z
N MET A 1 -4.31 1.78 8.43
CA MET A 1 -4.54 0.43 7.92
C MET A 1 -5.95 -0.01 8.26
N THR A 2 -6.70 -0.46 7.26
CA THR A 2 -7.98 -1.16 7.41
C THR A 2 -7.81 -2.56 6.85
N ILE A 3 -8.33 -3.58 7.54
CA ILE A 3 -8.27 -4.99 7.11
C ILE A 3 -9.69 -5.51 6.99
N ILE A 4 -10.04 -6.05 5.83
CA ILE A 4 -11.37 -6.56 5.50
C ILE A 4 -11.24 -8.03 5.11
N PRO A 5 -11.81 -8.98 5.87
CA PRO A 5 -11.79 -10.39 5.49
C PRO A 5 -12.71 -10.64 4.28
N VAL A 6 -12.20 -11.37 3.28
CA VAL A 6 -12.91 -11.70 2.03
C VAL A 6 -12.62 -13.15 1.65
N ASN A 7 -13.51 -14.10 2.01
CA ASN A 7 -13.50 -15.49 1.56
C ASN A 7 -12.11 -16.15 1.41
N GLY A 8 -11.31 -16.17 2.50
CA GLY A 8 -9.98 -16.79 2.52
C GLY A 8 -8.81 -15.85 2.18
N THR A 9 -9.10 -14.58 1.91
CA THR A 9 -8.11 -13.51 1.84
C THR A 9 -8.47 -12.37 2.80
N ILE A 10 -7.50 -11.50 3.05
CA ILE A 10 -7.67 -10.22 3.70
C ILE A 10 -7.38 -9.13 2.67
N LEU A 11 -8.35 -8.26 2.42
CA LEU A 11 -8.15 -7.02 1.69
C LEU A 11 -7.61 -5.98 2.66
N VAL A 12 -6.44 -5.42 2.35
CA VAL A 12 -5.77 -4.41 3.17
C VAL A 12 -5.84 -3.10 2.44
N GLN A 13 -6.32 -2.07 3.13
CA GLN A 13 -6.31 -0.69 2.65
C GLN A 13 -5.35 0.14 3.51
N GLN A 14 -4.44 0.85 2.86
CA GLN A 14 -3.49 1.71 3.55
C GLN A 14 -3.36 3.06 2.83
N GLY A 15 -3.55 4.14 3.59
CA GLY A 15 -3.36 5.49 3.11
C GLY A 15 -1.88 5.89 3.16
N CYS A 16 -1.44 6.64 2.15
CA CYS A 16 -0.17 7.36 2.16
C CYS A 16 -0.46 8.86 2.12
N SER A 17 -0.15 9.57 3.21
CA SER A 17 -0.33 11.03 3.29
C SER A 17 0.58 11.77 2.31
N HIS A 18 1.76 11.20 2.02
CA HIS A 18 2.73 11.76 1.08
C HIS A 18 2.16 11.91 -0.32
N PHE A 19 1.29 10.99 -0.75
CA PHE A 19 0.64 11.02 -2.06
C PHE A 19 -0.85 11.38 -1.99
N ASN A 20 -1.39 11.60 -0.78
CA ASN A 20 -2.82 11.79 -0.55
C ASN A 20 -3.69 10.73 -1.26
N LYS A 21 -3.28 9.46 -1.14
CA LYS A 21 -3.88 8.33 -1.87
C LYS A 21 -4.08 7.14 -0.94
N LEU A 22 -5.17 6.39 -1.18
CA LEU A 22 -5.45 5.10 -0.56
C LEU A 22 -5.01 4.00 -1.51
N TYR A 23 -4.20 3.06 -1.03
CA TYR A 23 -3.77 1.87 -1.76
C TYR A 23 -4.44 0.64 -1.18
N GLU A 24 -4.62 -0.37 -2.02
CA GLU A 24 -5.30 -1.60 -1.67
C GLU A 24 -4.56 -2.82 -2.25
N GLU A 25 -4.47 -3.89 -1.47
CA GLU A 25 -3.85 -5.16 -1.87
C GLU A 25 -4.51 -6.30 -1.10
N ALA A 26 -4.58 -7.49 -1.70
CA ALA A 26 -5.17 -8.67 -1.07
C ALA A 26 -4.08 -9.69 -0.70
N PHE A 27 -4.18 -10.24 0.51
CA PHE A 27 -3.26 -11.26 1.03
C PHE A 27 -4.04 -12.50 1.46
N PRO A 28 -3.45 -13.71 1.43
CA PRO A 28 -4.10 -14.90 2.01
C PRO A 28 -4.43 -14.69 3.49
N ASP A 29 -5.58 -15.20 3.95
CA ASP A 29 -5.94 -15.21 5.38
C ASP A 29 -5.19 -16.33 6.11
N THR A 30 -3.88 -16.14 6.21
CA THR A 30 -2.95 -17.01 6.94
C THR A 30 -2.01 -16.16 7.78
N LYS A 31 -1.28 -16.78 8.72
CA LYS A 31 -0.27 -16.05 9.52
C LYS A 31 0.79 -15.37 8.66
N GLU A 32 1.24 -16.05 7.60
CA GLU A 32 2.23 -15.49 6.66
C GLU A 32 1.61 -14.35 5.83
N GLY A 33 0.37 -14.52 5.36
CA GLY A 33 -0.34 -13.48 4.63
C GLY A 33 -0.57 -12.22 5.47
N MET A 34 -0.93 -12.37 6.75
CA MET A 34 -1.05 -11.27 7.69
C MET A 34 0.29 -10.56 7.94
N HIS A 35 1.40 -11.31 8.02
CA HIS A 35 2.73 -10.70 8.15
C HIS A 35 3.08 -9.85 6.92
N LYS A 36 2.89 -10.39 5.71
CA LYS A 36 3.12 -9.68 4.45
C LYS A 36 2.20 -8.46 4.30
N ALA A 37 0.93 -8.58 4.71
CA ALA A 37 -0.02 -7.47 4.75
C ALA A 37 0.48 -6.31 5.62
N CYS A 38 1.02 -6.60 6.81
CA CYS A 38 1.56 -5.58 7.70
C CYS A 38 2.85 -4.93 7.17
N GLU A 39 3.74 -5.73 6.56
CA GLU A 39 4.96 -5.23 5.91
C GLU A 39 4.61 -4.29 4.75
N TRP A 40 3.77 -4.76 3.82
CA TRP A 40 3.24 -3.96 2.72
C TRP A 40 2.58 -2.67 3.19
N ALA A 41 1.69 -2.73 4.19
CA ALA A 41 1.03 -1.53 4.72
C ALA A 41 2.04 -0.55 5.37
N SER A 42 3.12 -1.05 5.97
CA SER A 42 4.17 -0.20 6.52
C SER A 42 4.93 0.52 5.40
N GLU A 43 5.28 -0.18 4.32
CA GLU A 43 5.95 0.42 3.16
C GLU A 43 5.05 1.45 2.47
N ILE A 44 3.75 1.16 2.29
CA ILE A 44 2.79 2.11 1.71
C ILE A 44 2.67 3.38 2.55
N ALA A 45 2.59 3.24 3.88
CA ALA A 45 2.46 4.38 4.78
C ALA A 45 3.66 5.34 4.68
N LEU A 46 4.86 4.79 4.42
CA LEU A 46 6.11 5.54 4.28
C LEU A 46 6.36 6.05 2.85
N GLY A 47 5.59 5.58 1.87
CA GLY A 47 5.82 5.92 0.46
C GLY A 47 6.99 5.14 -0.16
N TRP A 48 7.31 3.96 0.37
CA TRP A 48 8.50 3.18 0.00
C TRP A 48 8.19 1.98 -0.90
N HIS A 49 6.92 1.61 -1.02
CA HIS A 49 6.54 0.47 -1.85
C HIS A 49 6.65 0.86 -3.32
N ASN A 50 7.26 0.00 -4.15
CA ASN A 50 7.48 0.24 -5.59
C ASN A 50 6.20 0.60 -6.37
N CYS A 51 5.04 0.12 -5.95
CA CYS A 51 3.75 0.48 -6.55
C CYS A 51 3.44 1.99 -6.48
N GLN A 52 4.18 2.75 -5.67
CA GLN A 52 4.04 4.18 -5.48
C GLN A 52 5.05 4.99 -6.33
N ASP A 53 5.93 4.34 -7.10
CA ASP A 53 6.94 5.01 -7.93
C ASP A 53 6.32 5.99 -8.93
N GLU A 54 5.18 5.63 -9.53
CA GLU A 54 4.46 6.56 -10.42
C GLU A 54 3.94 7.80 -9.68
N ASP A 55 3.41 7.63 -8.48
CA ASP A 55 2.89 8.74 -7.68
C ASP A 55 4.04 9.62 -7.18
N TRP A 56 5.19 9.03 -6.84
CA TRP A 56 6.42 9.74 -6.54
C TRP A 56 6.90 10.58 -7.72
N ASN A 57 7.01 9.96 -8.90
CA ASN A 57 7.43 10.65 -10.13
C ASN A 57 6.46 11.80 -10.48
N LYS A 58 5.15 11.58 -10.37
CA LYS A 58 4.15 12.62 -10.62
C LYS A 58 4.27 13.80 -9.66
N ARG A 59 4.58 13.55 -8.39
CA ARG A 59 4.65 14.58 -7.36
C ARG A 59 5.97 15.37 -7.38
N PHE A 60 7.09 14.71 -7.69
CA PHE A 60 8.43 15.31 -7.52
C PHE A 60 9.21 15.50 -8.82
N ASN A 61 8.93 14.72 -9.86
CA ASN A 61 9.70 14.77 -11.12
C ASN A 61 8.97 15.52 -12.26
N ASN A 62 7.70 15.90 -12.08
CA ASN A 62 6.95 16.74 -13.03
C ASN A 62 7.30 18.25 -12.96
N HIS A 63 8.42 18.64 -12.34
CA HIS A 63 8.94 20.02 -12.38
C HIS A 63 10.16 20.19 -13.30
N ALA A 64 10.44 19.20 -14.17
CA ALA A 64 11.52 19.25 -15.15
C ALA A 64 11.01 19.39 -16.61
N ALA A 65 9.97 20.19 -16.84
CA ALA A 65 9.52 20.59 -18.18
C ALA A 65 9.21 22.09 -18.23
#